data_AF-A0AA36A1S5-F1
#
_entry.id   AF-A0AA36A1S5-F1
#
_cell.length_a   1.000
_cell.length_b   1.000
_cell.length_c   1.000
_cell.angle_alpha   90.00
_cell.angle_beta   90.00
_cell.angle_gamma   90.00
#
_symmetry.space_group_name_H-M   'P 1'
#
loop_
_entity.id
_entity.type
_entity.pdbx_description
1 polymer ?
#
loop_
_entity_poly.entity_id
_entity_poly.type
_entity_poly.pdbx_seq_one_letter_code
_entity_poly.pdbx_strand_id
1 'polypeptide(L)'
;MEEELVMDIGDDQLEKMEESNAANVDDIGHKVDDLFSRVEKLEQRVNEVEQFYLNSSKKQSNPSQKTSFVKDKEKGKHIPGFKKHQQDLARREAVAAKRMQEIMRQFGSILRQITQHKWAWPFMQPVDVEGLGLRDYYEVIDRPMDFSTIKNLMEAKDGTEYKHVRDICSDVRLVFQNAMKYNDDKSDVHMMAKTLLEKFEEKWLQFLPRVTEEEKRREEEEAEALLNLQRAQETAHAKIARELCNELYEADMYLEDLRETVVQKCRKMSIEEKRNLGIAMTHLCPEDLSKALDIVARHNPGFNSTALEVDLDIDSQSESTLWRLKYLVKDALLEGHKNDEANDAKCHVGPTQPINTTRTIASKRKKEICNALARTAKKRNQKLSS
;
A
#
# COMPACT_ATOMS: atom_id res chain seq x y z
N MET A 1 31.51 19.79 -81.28
CA MET A 1 30.37 20.52 -80.72
C MET A 1 29.34 19.45 -80.41
N GLU A 2 29.44 18.88 -79.22
CA GLU A 2 28.46 17.94 -78.69
C GLU A 2 27.69 18.68 -77.59
N GLU A 3 26.38 18.68 -77.72
CA GLU A 3 25.44 19.37 -76.83
C GLU A 3 25.28 18.63 -75.51
N GLU A 4 25.25 19.43 -74.45
CA GLU A 4 25.08 19.10 -73.05
C GLU A 4 23.59 18.87 -72.75
N LEU A 5 23.21 17.64 -72.39
CA LEU A 5 21.85 17.29 -71.96
C LEU A 5 21.82 17.24 -70.42
N VAL A 6 21.51 18.37 -69.80
CA VAL A 6 21.23 18.47 -68.36
C VAL A 6 19.85 17.85 -68.11
N MET A 7 19.82 16.64 -67.53
CA MET A 7 18.60 16.08 -66.94
C MET A 7 18.42 16.66 -65.53
N ASP A 8 17.55 17.65 -65.45
CA ASP A 8 16.93 18.14 -64.21
C ASP A 8 16.02 17.04 -63.64
N ILE A 9 16.54 16.23 -62.72
CA ILE A 9 15.76 15.26 -61.94
C ILE A 9 15.41 15.97 -60.62
N GLY A 10 14.15 16.39 -60.55
CA GLY A 10 13.63 17.37 -59.60
C GLY A 10 13.90 17.12 -58.12
N ASP A 11 14.41 18.18 -57.49
CA ASP A 11 14.44 18.41 -56.04
C ASP A 11 13.08 18.14 -55.36
N ASP A 12 11.96 18.32 -56.07
CA ASP A 12 10.59 18.16 -55.54
C ASP A 12 10.23 16.70 -55.13
N GLN A 13 10.93 15.68 -55.65
CA GLN A 13 10.73 14.29 -55.23
C GLN A 13 11.65 13.89 -54.07
N LEU A 14 12.81 14.54 -53.92
CA LEU A 14 13.69 14.35 -52.76
C LEU A 14 13.08 15.03 -51.52
N GLU A 15 12.54 16.24 -51.70
CA GLU A 15 11.91 17.06 -50.65
C GLU A 15 10.62 16.39 -50.12
N LYS A 16 9.78 15.82 -50.99
CA LYS A 16 8.60 15.02 -50.58
C LYS A 16 8.95 13.73 -49.84
N MET A 17 10.08 13.11 -50.19
CA MET A 17 10.56 11.88 -49.52
C MET A 17 11.17 12.18 -48.15
N GLU A 18 11.82 13.34 -48.00
CA GLU A 18 12.31 13.86 -46.72
C GLU A 18 11.18 14.35 -45.80
N GLU A 19 10.16 15.05 -46.32
CA GLU A 19 8.96 15.46 -45.56
C GLU A 19 8.13 14.25 -45.09
N SER A 20 7.95 13.25 -45.95
CA SER A 20 7.28 11.98 -45.61
C SER A 20 8.02 11.21 -44.52
N ASN A 21 9.35 11.16 -44.58
CA ASN A 21 10.18 10.53 -43.56
C ASN A 21 10.19 11.32 -42.24
N ALA A 22 10.22 12.66 -42.29
CA ALA A 22 10.15 13.52 -41.11
C ALA A 22 8.82 13.37 -40.37
N ALA A 23 7.68 13.39 -41.08
CA ALA A 23 6.36 13.17 -40.51
C ALA A 23 6.21 11.76 -39.88
N ASN A 24 6.85 10.75 -40.46
CA ASN A 24 6.88 9.38 -39.93
C ASN A 24 7.72 9.25 -38.65
N VAL A 25 8.83 9.97 -38.57
CA VAL A 25 9.71 10.00 -37.40
C VAL A 25 9.02 10.73 -36.24
N ASP A 26 8.29 11.81 -36.52
CA ASP A 26 7.50 12.54 -35.52
C ASP A 26 6.34 11.68 -34.98
N ASP A 27 5.62 10.92 -35.83
CA ASP A 27 4.58 9.97 -35.40
C ASP A 27 5.14 8.89 -34.45
N ILE A 28 6.29 8.29 -34.78
CA ILE A 28 6.96 7.32 -33.90
C ILE A 28 7.43 7.99 -32.61
N GLY A 29 7.95 9.22 -32.69
CA GLY A 29 8.36 10.01 -31.53
C GLY A 29 7.21 10.22 -30.55
N HIS A 30 6.03 10.61 -31.05
CA HIS A 30 4.82 10.76 -30.24
C HIS A 30 4.38 9.45 -29.59
N LYS A 31 4.42 8.33 -30.31
CA LYS A 31 4.09 7.00 -29.77
C LYS A 31 5.06 6.56 -28.65
N VAL A 32 6.35 6.86 -28.81
CA VAL A 32 7.36 6.58 -27.78
C VAL A 32 7.14 7.46 -26.54
N ASP A 33 6.76 8.72 -26.71
CA ASP A 33 6.49 9.64 -25.59
C ASP A 33 5.19 9.27 -24.84
N ASP A 34 4.17 8.77 -25.55
CA ASP A 34 2.97 8.21 -24.93
C ASP A 34 3.29 6.96 -24.10
N LEU A 35 4.07 6.03 -24.68
CA LEU A 35 4.53 4.83 -23.97
C LEU A 35 5.36 5.21 -22.72
N PHE A 36 6.23 6.20 -22.82
CA PHE A 36 7.01 6.69 -21.68
C PHE A 36 6.12 7.21 -20.56
N SER A 37 5.11 8.02 -20.92
CA SER A 37 4.13 8.56 -19.97
C SER A 37 3.30 7.46 -19.32
N ARG A 38 2.97 6.39 -20.06
CA ARG A 38 2.26 5.22 -19.56
C ARG A 38 3.13 4.41 -18.59
N VAL A 39 4.41 4.19 -18.90
CA VAL A 39 5.36 3.48 -18.03
C VAL A 39 5.61 4.23 -16.73
N GLU A 40 5.74 5.56 -16.75
CA GLU A 40 5.92 6.37 -15.53
C GLU A 40 4.72 6.25 -14.57
N LYS A 41 3.49 6.26 -15.13
CA LYS A 41 2.27 6.02 -14.35
C LYS A 41 2.21 4.61 -13.76
N LEU A 42 2.63 3.60 -14.54
CA LEU A 42 2.69 2.21 -14.07
C LEU A 42 3.70 2.04 -12.95
N GLU A 43 4.89 2.64 -13.07
CA GLU A 43 5.92 2.62 -12.03
C GLU A 43 5.39 3.20 -10.70
N GLN A 44 4.71 4.35 -10.76
CA GLN A 44 4.12 4.95 -9.56
C GLN A 44 3.10 4.00 -8.89
N ARG A 45 2.19 3.41 -9.67
CA ARG A 45 1.17 2.49 -9.13
C ARG A 45 1.78 1.19 -8.59
N VAL A 46 2.83 0.67 -9.22
CA VAL A 46 3.57 -0.50 -8.71
C VAL A 46 4.22 -0.19 -7.36
N ASN A 47 4.85 0.98 -7.23
CA ASN A 47 5.44 1.42 -5.96
C ASN A 47 4.38 1.52 -4.86
N GLU A 48 3.17 2.01 -5.14
CA GLU A 48 2.07 2.06 -4.16
C GLU A 48 1.68 0.65 -3.65
N VAL A 49 1.60 -0.32 -4.54
CA VAL A 49 1.32 -1.72 -4.18
C VAL A 49 2.47 -2.32 -3.37
N GLU A 50 3.72 -2.06 -3.74
CA GLU A 50 4.90 -2.54 -3.01
C GLU A 50 4.93 -1.97 -1.58
N GLN A 51 4.68 -0.67 -1.41
CA GLN A 51 4.61 -0.03 -0.10
C GLN A 51 3.51 -0.64 0.79
N PHE A 52 2.37 -1.03 0.23
CA PHE A 52 1.32 -1.73 0.98
C PHE A 52 1.83 -3.04 1.59
N TYR A 53 2.51 -3.89 0.81
CA TYR A 53 3.02 -5.17 1.30
C TYR A 53 4.18 -4.99 2.29
N LEU A 54 5.09 -4.04 2.04
CA LEU A 54 6.18 -3.72 2.98
C LEU A 54 5.66 -3.25 4.34
N ASN A 55 4.63 -2.42 4.35
CA ASN A 55 4.00 -1.94 5.59
C ASN A 55 3.19 -3.04 6.28
N SER A 56 2.60 -3.95 5.53
CA SER A 56 1.83 -5.09 6.08
C SER A 56 2.75 -6.12 6.76
N SER A 57 3.92 -6.42 6.17
CA SER A 57 4.92 -7.31 6.77
C SER A 57 5.50 -6.75 8.08
N LYS A 58 5.72 -5.43 8.18
CA LYS A 58 6.21 -4.78 9.41
C LYS A 58 5.18 -4.80 10.55
N LYS A 59 3.88 -4.78 10.25
CA LYS A 59 2.80 -4.87 11.26
C LYS A 59 2.67 -6.26 11.87
N GLN A 60 2.99 -7.33 11.13
CA GLN A 60 2.98 -8.69 11.65
C GLN A 60 4.12 -8.99 12.63
N SER A 61 5.20 -8.20 12.63
CA SER A 61 6.36 -8.38 13.54
C SER A 61 6.22 -7.71 14.92
N ASN A 62 5.18 -6.90 15.18
CA ASN A 62 4.99 -6.22 16.48
C ASN A 62 3.51 -6.28 16.95
N PRO A 63 3.17 -7.11 17.96
CA PRO A 63 1.79 -7.31 18.39
C PRO A 63 1.24 -6.22 19.34
N SER A 64 2.00 -5.16 19.63
CA SER A 64 1.69 -4.20 20.72
C SER A 64 0.97 -2.91 20.32
N GLN A 65 0.56 -2.71 19.06
CA GLN A 65 -0.20 -1.52 18.64
C GLN A 65 -1.62 -1.85 18.19
N LYS A 66 -2.48 -2.23 19.15
CA LYS A 66 -3.94 -2.38 18.95
C LYS A 66 -4.71 -1.06 18.88
N THR A 67 -4.04 0.10 18.98
CA THR A 67 -4.72 1.41 19.18
C THR A 67 -4.74 2.35 17.97
N SER A 68 -4.15 2.00 16.82
CA SER A 68 -4.05 2.94 15.69
C SER A 68 -5.14 2.82 14.60
N PHE A 69 -6.04 1.83 14.68
CA PHE A 69 -7.13 1.66 13.69
C PHE A 69 -8.17 2.81 13.69
N VAL A 70 -8.21 3.65 14.72
CA VAL A 70 -9.17 4.76 14.80
C VAL A 70 -8.71 6.01 14.02
N LYS A 71 -7.40 6.17 13.76
CA LYS A 71 -6.86 7.38 13.13
C LYS A 71 -6.80 7.35 11.59
N ASP A 72 -7.06 6.21 10.95
CA ASP A 72 -7.01 6.09 9.48
C ASP A 72 -8.40 6.15 8.82
N LYS A 73 -9.37 6.80 9.48
CA LYS A 73 -10.71 7.07 8.92
C LYS A 73 -10.70 8.06 7.75
N GLU A 74 -9.63 8.81 7.54
CA GLU A 74 -9.61 9.90 6.55
C GLU A 74 -9.14 9.49 5.15
N LYS A 75 -8.38 8.40 4.99
CA LYS A 75 -7.84 7.99 3.67
C LYS A 75 -8.73 7.01 2.90
N GLY A 76 -9.76 6.43 3.53
CA GLY A 76 -10.68 5.47 2.93
C GLY A 76 -11.84 6.05 2.11
N LYS A 77 -11.85 7.37 1.83
CA LYS A 77 -12.97 8.05 1.14
C LYS A 77 -13.19 7.62 -0.32
N HIS A 78 -12.29 6.83 -0.90
CA HIS A 78 -12.31 6.44 -2.32
C HIS A 78 -12.52 4.94 -2.57
N ILE A 79 -13.17 4.19 -1.66
CA ILE A 79 -13.56 2.79 -1.92
C ILE A 79 -15.08 2.72 -2.21
N PRO A 80 -15.51 2.21 -3.39
CA PRO A 80 -16.91 1.89 -3.64
C PRO A 80 -17.40 0.87 -2.60
N GLY A 81 -18.38 1.25 -1.77
CA GLY A 81 -18.94 0.37 -0.72
C GLY A 81 -18.78 0.84 0.72
N PHE A 82 -18.17 2.01 0.96
CA PHE A 82 -18.01 2.58 2.31
C PHE A 82 -19.33 2.67 3.11
N LYS A 83 -20.43 3.04 2.45
CA LYS A 83 -21.78 3.08 3.06
C LYS A 83 -22.29 1.69 3.49
N LYS A 84 -22.01 0.65 2.69
CA LYS A 84 -22.41 -0.74 2.99
C LYS A 84 -21.60 -1.30 4.15
N HIS A 85 -20.30 -1.03 4.20
CA HIS A 85 -19.43 -1.46 5.29
C HIS A 85 -19.78 -0.81 6.63
N GLN A 86 -20.11 0.49 6.63
CA GLN A 86 -20.55 1.18 7.84
C GLN A 86 -21.90 0.64 8.36
N GLN A 87 -22.82 0.31 7.46
CA GLN A 87 -24.10 -0.30 7.80
C GLN A 87 -23.93 -1.71 8.39
N ASP A 88 -23.00 -2.51 7.85
CA ASP A 88 -22.72 -3.86 8.36
C ASP A 88 -22.08 -3.84 9.75
N LEU A 89 -21.17 -2.88 10.03
CA LEU A 89 -20.61 -2.68 11.36
C LEU A 89 -21.68 -2.28 12.38
N ALA A 90 -22.50 -1.28 12.05
CA ALA A 90 -23.60 -0.85 12.90
C ALA A 90 -24.61 -1.99 13.15
N ARG A 91 -24.86 -2.83 12.15
CA ARG A 91 -25.74 -4.00 12.29
C ARG A 91 -25.16 -5.02 13.27
N ARG A 92 -23.86 -5.34 13.18
CA ARG A 92 -23.18 -6.26 14.11
C ARG A 92 -23.21 -5.73 15.53
N GLU A 93 -22.87 -4.45 15.71
CA GLU A 93 -22.91 -3.78 17.01
C GLU A 93 -24.31 -3.80 17.63
N ALA A 94 -25.35 -3.51 16.83
CA ALA A 94 -26.73 -3.57 17.29
C ALA A 94 -27.17 -4.99 17.71
N VAL A 95 -26.69 -6.02 17.01
CA VAL A 95 -26.98 -7.42 17.37
C VAL A 95 -26.27 -7.80 18.67
N ALA A 96 -25.00 -7.42 18.84
CA ALA A 96 -24.25 -7.62 20.09
C ALA A 96 -24.91 -6.87 21.26
N ALA A 97 -25.31 -5.63 21.06
CA ALA A 97 -26.04 -4.84 22.06
C ALA A 97 -27.34 -5.52 22.47
N LYS A 98 -28.14 -6.01 21.52
CA LYS A 98 -29.39 -6.75 21.84
C LYS A 98 -29.15 -7.99 22.69
N ARG A 99 -28.05 -8.72 22.44
CA ARG A 99 -27.69 -9.93 23.20
C ARG A 99 -27.21 -9.56 24.60
N MET A 100 -26.42 -8.50 24.76
CA MET A 100 -26.07 -8.00 26.08
C MET A 100 -27.31 -7.54 26.87
N GLN A 101 -28.24 -6.85 26.22
CA GLN A 101 -29.52 -6.44 26.81
C GLN A 101 -30.38 -7.65 27.25
N GLU A 102 -30.36 -8.74 26.49
CA GLU A 102 -30.98 -10.01 26.89
C GLU A 102 -30.37 -10.54 28.20
N ILE A 103 -29.05 -10.59 28.28
CA ILE A 103 -28.34 -11.07 29.47
C ILE A 103 -28.61 -10.16 30.67
N MET A 104 -28.66 -8.84 30.48
CA MET A 104 -29.04 -7.88 31.52
C MET A 104 -30.48 -8.10 32.01
N ARG A 105 -31.41 -8.38 31.09
CA ARG A 105 -32.80 -8.73 31.46
C ARG A 105 -32.86 -10.02 32.26
N GLN A 106 -32.09 -11.04 31.89
CA GLN A 106 -31.99 -12.29 32.65
C GLN A 106 -31.37 -12.07 34.02
N PHE A 107 -30.31 -11.26 34.12
CA PHE A 107 -29.71 -10.86 35.39
C PHE A 107 -30.70 -10.12 36.30
N GLY A 108 -31.62 -9.32 35.72
CA GLY A 108 -32.71 -8.68 36.46
C GLY A 108 -33.57 -9.66 37.28
N SER A 109 -33.64 -10.94 36.88
CA SER A 109 -34.30 -11.97 37.68
C SER A 109 -33.54 -12.39 38.94
N ILE A 110 -32.22 -12.32 38.93
CA ILE A 110 -31.35 -12.53 40.09
C ILE A 110 -31.51 -11.36 41.03
N LEU A 111 -31.40 -10.13 40.51
CA LEU A 111 -31.59 -8.92 41.30
C LEU A 111 -32.95 -8.93 41.99
N ARG A 112 -34.03 -9.28 41.28
CA ARG A 112 -35.38 -9.39 41.85
C ARG A 112 -35.44 -10.37 43.04
N GLN A 113 -34.76 -11.51 42.96
CA GLN A 113 -34.74 -12.50 44.06
C GLN A 113 -34.00 -11.97 45.29
N ILE A 114 -32.97 -11.14 45.09
CA ILE A 114 -32.26 -10.48 46.18
C ILE A 114 -33.13 -9.38 46.79
N THR A 115 -33.75 -8.51 45.97
CA THR A 115 -34.59 -7.40 46.44
C THR A 115 -35.91 -7.86 47.09
N GLN A 116 -36.40 -9.06 46.78
CA GLN A 116 -37.59 -9.65 47.42
C GLN A 116 -37.28 -10.39 48.73
N HIS A 117 -36.00 -10.49 49.11
CA HIS A 117 -35.65 -11.11 50.37
C HIS A 117 -36.16 -10.27 51.56
N LYS A 118 -36.60 -10.94 52.63
CA LYS A 118 -37.10 -10.27 53.85
C LYS A 118 -36.10 -9.30 54.50
N TRP A 119 -34.81 -9.45 54.20
CA TRP A 119 -33.74 -8.58 54.71
C TRP A 119 -33.28 -7.52 53.70
N ALA A 120 -33.95 -7.37 52.56
CA ALA A 120 -33.53 -6.41 51.53
C ALA A 120 -33.93 -4.97 51.86
N TRP A 121 -34.91 -4.76 52.74
CA TRP A 121 -35.55 -3.46 52.98
C TRP A 121 -34.59 -2.29 53.28
N PRO A 122 -33.46 -2.43 54.02
CA PRO A 122 -32.56 -1.29 54.27
C PRO A 122 -31.83 -0.81 53.02
N PHE A 123 -31.73 -1.66 52.00
CA PHE A 123 -30.95 -1.45 50.80
C PHE A 123 -31.81 -0.99 49.61
N MET A 124 -33.12 -0.83 49.82
CA MET A 124 -34.08 -0.55 48.75
C MET A 124 -34.07 0.89 48.27
N GLN A 125 -33.62 1.83 49.10
CA GLN A 125 -33.59 3.27 48.85
C GLN A 125 -32.25 3.84 49.30
N PRO A 126 -31.85 5.04 48.84
CA PRO A 126 -30.70 5.73 49.37
C PRO A 126 -30.79 5.89 50.89
N VAL A 127 -29.65 5.84 51.57
CA VAL A 127 -29.61 6.02 53.03
C VAL A 127 -30.08 7.42 53.40
N ASP A 128 -31.14 7.51 54.20
CA ASP A 128 -31.67 8.76 54.75
C ASP A 128 -30.79 9.25 55.90
N VAL A 129 -29.65 9.86 55.56
CA VAL A 129 -28.66 10.31 56.53
C VAL A 129 -29.20 11.40 57.46
N GLU A 130 -30.12 12.24 56.98
CA GLU A 130 -30.74 13.30 57.79
C GLU A 130 -31.73 12.71 58.78
N GLY A 131 -32.66 11.86 58.30
CA GLY A 131 -33.67 11.21 59.14
C GLY A 131 -33.06 10.27 60.19
N LEU A 132 -31.91 9.66 59.89
CA LEU A 132 -31.19 8.78 60.81
C LEU A 132 -30.11 9.51 61.65
N GLY A 133 -29.85 10.79 61.38
CA GLY A 133 -28.85 11.58 62.11
C GLY A 133 -27.40 11.17 61.87
N LEU A 134 -27.10 10.58 60.71
CA LEU A 134 -25.79 10.03 60.33
C LEU A 134 -24.88 11.12 59.72
N ARG A 135 -24.23 11.90 60.57
CA ARG A 135 -23.45 13.09 60.14
C ARG A 135 -22.14 12.75 59.41
N ASP A 136 -21.60 11.58 59.65
CA ASP A 136 -20.32 11.07 59.15
C ASP A 136 -20.48 10.12 57.95
N TYR A 137 -21.71 9.83 57.51
CA TYR A 137 -21.95 8.82 56.46
C TYR A 137 -21.18 9.09 55.17
N TYR A 138 -21.21 10.33 54.66
CA TYR A 138 -20.49 10.70 53.44
C TYR A 138 -18.98 10.96 53.66
N GLU A 139 -18.51 10.97 54.91
CA GLU A 139 -17.07 10.97 55.22
C GLU A 139 -16.52 9.54 55.17
N VAL A 140 -17.35 8.55 55.52
CA VAL A 140 -16.99 7.13 55.52
C VAL A 140 -17.28 6.46 54.17
N ILE A 141 -18.38 6.82 53.51
CA ILE A 141 -18.87 6.19 52.26
C ILE A 141 -18.70 7.12 51.06
N ASP A 142 -17.72 6.79 50.22
CA ASP A 142 -17.33 7.59 49.05
C ASP A 142 -18.38 7.59 47.94
N ARG A 143 -18.98 6.41 47.66
CA ARG A 143 -19.99 6.23 46.62
C ARG A 143 -21.21 5.52 47.19
N PRO A 144 -22.20 6.25 47.72
CA PRO A 144 -23.48 5.67 48.13
C PRO A 144 -24.14 4.91 46.98
N MET A 145 -24.79 3.79 47.30
CA MET A 145 -25.51 2.98 46.32
C MET A 145 -26.66 2.22 46.98
N ASP A 146 -27.73 1.99 46.23
CA ASP A 146 -28.93 1.28 46.67
C ASP A 146 -29.67 0.64 45.47
N PHE A 147 -30.64 -0.23 45.75
CA PHE A 147 -31.33 -0.96 44.69
C PHE A 147 -32.23 -0.10 43.81
N SER A 148 -32.76 1.02 44.30
CA SER A 148 -33.54 1.93 43.45
C SER A 148 -32.64 2.68 42.48
N THR A 149 -31.46 3.12 42.92
CA THR A 149 -30.44 3.73 42.04
C THR A 149 -29.98 2.75 40.97
N ILE A 150 -29.66 1.50 41.35
CA ILE A 150 -29.30 0.45 40.38
C ILE A 150 -30.43 0.22 39.38
N LYS A 151 -31.68 0.11 39.84
CA LYS A 151 -32.83 -0.10 38.97
C LYS A 151 -33.00 1.06 37.98
N ASN A 152 -32.89 2.30 38.44
CA ASN A 152 -33.01 3.48 37.59
C ASN A 152 -31.91 3.50 36.51
N LEU A 153 -30.67 3.16 36.86
CA LEU A 153 -29.56 3.03 35.91
C LEU A 153 -29.73 1.87 34.91
N MET A 154 -30.41 0.78 35.31
CA MET A 154 -30.74 -0.31 34.39
C MET A 154 -31.84 0.08 33.38
N GLU A 155 -32.72 1.00 33.75
CA GLU A 155 -33.87 1.44 32.94
C GLU A 155 -33.62 2.76 32.18
N ALA A 156 -32.46 3.40 32.41
CA ALA A 156 -32.06 4.65 31.78
C ALA A 156 -31.98 4.55 30.25
N LYS A 157 -32.18 5.70 29.59
CA LYS A 157 -32.17 5.84 28.12
C LYS A 157 -31.47 7.11 27.64
N ASP A 158 -30.82 7.82 28.55
CA ASP A 158 -30.15 9.10 28.34
C ASP A 158 -28.64 8.95 28.12
N GLY A 159 -28.14 7.71 27.99
CA GLY A 159 -26.73 7.39 27.82
C GLY A 159 -26.01 7.08 29.14
N THR A 160 -26.69 7.21 30.28
CA THR A 160 -26.17 6.82 31.60
C THR A 160 -26.43 5.34 31.93
N GLU A 161 -27.14 4.61 31.08
CA GLU A 161 -27.48 3.22 31.34
C GLU A 161 -26.25 2.31 31.40
N TYR A 162 -26.38 1.23 32.16
CA TYR A 162 -25.37 0.19 32.17
C TYR A 162 -25.17 -0.41 30.78
N LYS A 163 -23.91 -0.69 30.43
CA LYS A 163 -23.55 -1.34 29.16
C LYS A 163 -23.25 -2.82 29.36
N HIS A 164 -22.79 -3.20 30.56
CA HIS A 164 -22.43 -4.58 30.87
C HIS A 164 -23.06 -5.03 32.19
N VAL A 165 -23.39 -6.32 32.28
CA VAL A 165 -23.91 -6.92 33.51
C VAL A 165 -22.92 -6.83 34.67
N ARG A 166 -21.61 -6.86 34.37
CA ARG A 166 -20.56 -6.73 35.38
C ARG A 166 -20.58 -5.38 36.10
N ASP A 167 -21.03 -4.33 35.42
CA ASP A 167 -21.18 -3.00 36.00
C ASP A 167 -22.30 -3.04 37.06
N ILE A 168 -23.45 -3.63 36.71
CA ILE A 168 -24.56 -3.84 37.66
C ILE A 168 -24.10 -4.67 38.86
N CYS A 169 -23.35 -5.75 38.64
CA CYS A 169 -22.84 -6.58 39.73
C CYS A 169 -21.91 -5.82 40.67
N SER A 170 -21.09 -4.94 40.12
CA SER A 170 -20.18 -4.10 40.91
C SER A 170 -20.96 -3.16 41.81
N ASP A 171 -22.06 -2.60 41.32
CA ASP A 171 -22.92 -1.71 42.11
C ASP A 171 -23.75 -2.48 43.15
N VAL A 172 -24.23 -3.69 42.84
CA VAL A 172 -24.87 -4.57 43.84
C VAL A 172 -23.89 -4.93 44.96
N ARG A 173 -22.64 -5.27 44.65
CA ARG A 173 -21.61 -5.50 45.66
C ARG A 173 -21.37 -4.26 46.51
N LEU A 174 -21.35 -3.09 45.87
CA LEU A 174 -21.11 -1.82 46.56
C LEU A 174 -22.21 -1.50 47.59
N VAL A 175 -23.48 -1.79 47.29
CA VAL A 175 -24.58 -1.65 48.27
C VAL A 175 -24.24 -2.35 49.58
N PHE A 176 -23.83 -3.62 49.49
CA PHE A 176 -23.52 -4.43 50.68
C PHE A 176 -22.18 -4.07 51.31
N GLN A 177 -21.16 -3.76 50.51
CA GLN A 177 -19.85 -3.35 50.99
C GLN A 177 -19.91 -2.04 51.76
N ASN A 178 -20.69 -1.06 51.28
CA ASN A 178 -20.91 0.20 52.00
C ASN A 178 -21.61 -0.05 53.34
N ALA A 179 -22.65 -0.89 53.34
CA ALA A 179 -23.35 -1.24 54.57
C ALA A 179 -22.42 -1.92 55.59
N MET A 180 -21.59 -2.87 55.15
CA MET A 180 -20.64 -3.54 56.03
C MET A 180 -19.47 -2.63 56.45
N LYS A 181 -19.08 -1.66 55.63
CA LYS A 181 -18.03 -0.67 55.93
C LYS A 181 -18.50 0.33 56.99
N TYR A 182 -19.74 0.80 56.88
CA TYR A 182 -20.29 1.82 57.78
C TYR A 182 -20.76 1.24 59.11
N ASN A 183 -21.34 0.04 59.12
CA ASN A 183 -21.96 -0.54 60.30
C ASN A 183 -21.06 -1.57 61.00
N ASP A 184 -21.09 -1.58 62.34
CA ASP A 184 -20.41 -2.57 63.18
C ASP A 184 -20.79 -4.01 62.81
N ASP A 185 -19.85 -4.94 62.93
CA ASP A 185 -19.99 -6.32 62.47
C ASP A 185 -21.09 -7.11 63.19
N LYS A 186 -21.50 -6.67 64.38
CA LYS A 186 -22.61 -7.26 65.16
C LYS A 186 -23.95 -6.59 64.91
N SER A 187 -23.99 -5.51 64.14
CA SER A 187 -25.26 -4.84 63.82
C SER A 187 -26.12 -5.69 62.89
N ASP A 188 -27.44 -5.56 63.03
CA ASP A 188 -28.39 -6.25 62.14
C ASP A 188 -28.14 -5.91 60.67
N VAL A 189 -27.89 -4.64 60.35
CA VAL A 189 -27.65 -4.18 58.96
C VAL A 189 -26.39 -4.82 58.37
N HIS A 190 -25.31 -4.95 59.15
CA HIS A 190 -24.09 -5.62 58.69
C HIS A 190 -24.36 -7.12 58.42
N MET A 191 -25.02 -7.82 59.35
CA MET A 191 -25.36 -9.24 59.17
C MET A 191 -26.29 -9.45 57.95
N MET A 192 -27.29 -8.58 57.78
CA MET A 192 -28.20 -8.60 56.63
C MET A 192 -27.45 -8.40 55.31
N ALA A 193 -26.54 -7.42 55.25
CA ALA A 193 -25.72 -7.14 54.07
C ALA A 193 -24.83 -8.33 53.71
N LYS A 194 -24.14 -8.90 54.71
CA LYS A 194 -23.28 -10.09 54.52
C LYS A 194 -24.06 -11.28 53.97
N THR A 195 -25.21 -11.62 54.58
CA THR A 195 -26.05 -12.74 54.13
C THR A 195 -26.58 -12.54 52.72
N LEU A 196 -27.02 -11.31 52.38
CA LEU A 196 -27.52 -11.02 51.04
C LEU A 196 -26.41 -11.01 49.99
N LEU A 197 -25.21 -10.53 50.33
CA LEU A 197 -24.04 -10.60 49.46
C LEU A 197 -23.66 -12.06 49.15
N GLU A 198 -23.60 -12.92 50.16
CA GLU A 198 -23.33 -14.36 49.97
C GLU A 198 -24.35 -15.00 49.01
N LYS A 199 -25.64 -14.72 49.23
CA LYS A 199 -26.73 -15.21 48.36
C LYS A 199 -26.64 -14.65 46.94
N PHE A 200 -26.22 -13.39 46.80
CA PHE A 200 -26.00 -12.75 45.51
C PHE A 200 -24.83 -13.42 44.78
N GLU A 201 -23.69 -13.64 45.43
CA GLU A 201 -22.52 -14.27 44.81
C GLU A 201 -22.80 -15.72 44.37
N GLU A 202 -23.58 -16.49 45.14
CA GLU A 202 -24.00 -17.83 44.74
C GLU A 202 -24.78 -17.82 43.42
N LYS A 203 -25.75 -16.90 43.30
CA LYS A 203 -26.56 -16.74 42.08
C LYS A 203 -25.76 -16.17 40.93
N TRP A 204 -24.86 -15.23 41.22
CA TRP A 204 -23.95 -14.66 40.24
C TRP A 204 -23.03 -15.73 39.65
N LEU A 205 -22.48 -16.61 40.48
CA LEU A 205 -21.60 -17.69 40.02
C LEU A 205 -22.31 -18.65 39.07
N GLN A 206 -23.59 -18.95 39.32
CA GLN A 206 -24.42 -19.76 38.42
C GLN A 206 -24.71 -19.06 37.07
N PHE A 207 -24.75 -17.73 37.07
CA PHE A 207 -25.04 -16.92 35.89
C PHE A 207 -23.79 -16.53 35.09
N LEU A 208 -22.63 -16.46 35.75
CA LEU A 208 -21.35 -16.05 35.21
C LEU A 208 -20.96 -16.76 33.90
N PRO A 209 -21.16 -18.08 33.73
CA PRO A 209 -20.85 -18.74 32.46
C PRO A 209 -21.56 -18.12 31.24
N ARG A 210 -22.81 -17.65 31.41
CA ARG A 210 -23.55 -17.00 30.31
C ARG A 210 -22.96 -15.65 29.93
N VAL A 211 -22.50 -14.89 30.92
CA VAL A 211 -21.86 -13.58 30.70
C VAL A 211 -20.52 -13.77 30.00
N THR A 212 -19.70 -14.70 30.51
CA THR A 212 -18.38 -15.02 29.94
C THR A 212 -18.49 -15.51 28.50
N GLU A 213 -19.48 -16.36 28.18
CA GLU A 213 -19.69 -16.85 26.82
C GLU A 213 -20.05 -15.72 25.84
N GLU A 214 -20.90 -14.76 26.25
CA GLU A 214 -21.21 -13.61 25.39
C GLU A 214 -20.03 -12.67 25.20
N GLU A 215 -19.26 -12.42 26.26
CA GLU A 215 -18.04 -11.62 26.19
C GLU A 215 -17.03 -12.25 25.22
N LYS A 216 -16.77 -13.55 25.38
CA LYS A 216 -15.91 -14.31 24.47
C LYS A 216 -16.42 -14.25 23.03
N ARG A 217 -17.72 -14.47 22.82
CA ARG A 217 -18.31 -14.39 21.47
C ARG A 217 -18.12 -13.00 20.86
N ARG A 218 -18.28 -11.94 21.64
CA ARG A 218 -18.08 -10.56 21.18
C ARG A 218 -16.62 -10.33 20.78
N GLU A 219 -15.66 -10.82 21.57
CA GLU A 219 -14.24 -10.77 21.24
C GLU A 219 -13.91 -11.52 19.95
N GLU A 220 -14.48 -12.72 19.77
CA GLU A 220 -14.32 -13.53 18.55
C GLU A 220 -14.93 -12.84 17.32
N GLU A 221 -16.15 -12.28 17.44
CA GLU A 221 -16.80 -11.53 16.36
C GLU A 221 -16.01 -10.27 15.98
N GLU A 222 -15.44 -9.55 16.95
CA GLU A 222 -14.56 -8.39 16.72
C GLU A 222 -13.25 -8.80 16.05
N ALA A 223 -12.62 -9.88 16.49
CA ALA A 223 -11.41 -10.42 15.89
C ALA A 223 -11.64 -10.90 14.45
N GLU A 224 -12.76 -11.57 14.20
CA GLU A 224 -13.17 -12.00 12.86
C GLU A 224 -13.43 -10.79 11.95
N ALA A 225 -14.08 -9.74 12.46
CA ALA A 225 -14.31 -8.52 11.70
C ALA A 225 -12.99 -7.85 11.28
N LEU A 226 -11.99 -7.80 12.18
CA LEU A 226 -10.66 -7.26 11.87
C LEU A 226 -9.94 -8.12 10.81
N LEU A 227 -9.99 -9.44 10.95
CA LEU A 227 -9.39 -10.36 9.99
C LEU A 227 -10.04 -10.23 8.60
N ASN A 228 -11.36 -10.11 8.55
CA ASN A 228 -12.10 -9.92 7.30
C ASN A 228 -11.76 -8.58 6.63
N LEU A 229 -11.55 -7.51 7.43
CA LEU A 229 -11.08 -6.22 6.90
C LEU A 229 -9.69 -6.35 6.28
N GLN A 230 -8.76 -7.02 6.94
CA GLN A 230 -7.42 -7.25 6.41
C GLN A 230 -7.48 -8.06 5.10
N ARG A 231 -8.23 -9.17 5.07
CA ARG A 231 -8.42 -9.98 3.85
C ARG A 231 -9.02 -9.18 2.70
N ALA A 232 -9.96 -8.29 2.99
CA ALA A 232 -10.57 -7.43 1.99
C ALA A 232 -9.55 -6.45 1.38
N GLN A 233 -8.69 -5.85 2.23
CA GLN A 233 -7.58 -5.02 1.76
C GLN A 233 -6.59 -5.81 0.91
N GLU A 234 -6.16 -6.98 1.37
CA GLU A 234 -5.25 -7.86 0.62
C GLU A 234 -5.85 -8.27 -0.74
N THR A 235 -7.14 -8.59 -0.78
CA THR A 235 -7.85 -8.94 -2.03
C THR A 235 -7.90 -7.75 -2.98
N ALA A 236 -8.16 -6.54 -2.47
CA ALA A 236 -8.18 -5.32 -3.28
C ALA A 236 -6.79 -5.01 -3.87
N HIS A 237 -5.73 -5.11 -3.06
CA HIS A 237 -4.36 -4.91 -3.52
C HIS A 237 -3.89 -6.01 -4.49
N ALA A 238 -4.26 -7.27 -4.26
CA ALA A 238 -3.97 -8.36 -5.20
C ALA A 238 -4.67 -8.17 -6.56
N LYS A 239 -5.88 -7.59 -6.57
CA LYS A 239 -6.58 -7.22 -7.80
C LYS A 239 -5.82 -6.13 -8.56
N ILE A 240 -5.41 -5.06 -7.86
CA ILE A 240 -4.61 -3.97 -8.46
C ILE A 240 -3.30 -4.53 -9.02
N ALA A 241 -2.60 -5.40 -8.28
CA ALA A 241 -1.37 -6.03 -8.74
C ALA A 241 -1.58 -6.82 -10.03
N ARG A 242 -2.68 -7.58 -10.14
CA ARG A 242 -3.02 -8.33 -11.36
C ARG A 242 -3.33 -7.41 -12.54
N GLU A 243 -4.08 -6.35 -12.32
CA GLU A 243 -4.38 -5.33 -13.35
C GLU A 243 -3.08 -4.66 -13.84
N LEU A 244 -2.17 -4.31 -12.92
CA LEU A 244 -0.86 -3.76 -13.27
C LEU A 244 0.00 -4.74 -14.06
N CYS A 245 0.02 -6.03 -13.70
CA CYS A 245 0.73 -7.05 -14.48
C CYS A 245 0.21 -7.13 -15.92
N ASN A 246 -1.11 -7.07 -16.12
CA ASN A 246 -1.70 -7.05 -17.45
C ASN A 246 -1.32 -5.77 -18.21
N GLU A 247 -1.43 -4.59 -17.57
CA GLU A 247 -1.07 -3.32 -18.21
C GLU A 247 0.41 -3.25 -18.60
N LEU A 248 1.30 -3.83 -17.79
CA LEU A 248 2.73 -3.98 -18.09
C LEU A 248 2.97 -4.90 -19.28
N TYR A 249 2.25 -6.03 -19.36
CA TYR A 249 2.34 -6.93 -20.50
C TYR A 249 1.91 -6.26 -21.81
N GLU A 250 0.81 -5.50 -21.77
CA GLU A 250 0.35 -4.72 -22.93
C GLU A 250 1.37 -3.64 -23.34
N ALA A 251 2.01 -2.98 -22.38
CA ALA A 251 3.05 -2.00 -22.67
C ALA A 251 4.30 -2.65 -23.29
N ASP A 252 4.69 -3.84 -22.81
CA ASP A 252 5.81 -4.62 -23.38
C ASP A 252 5.50 -5.05 -24.81
N MET A 253 4.27 -5.52 -25.09
CA MET A 253 3.85 -5.88 -26.44
C MET A 253 3.83 -4.69 -27.40
N TYR A 254 3.32 -3.54 -26.95
CA TYR A 254 3.34 -2.31 -27.75
C TYR A 254 4.76 -1.81 -28.02
N LEU A 255 5.68 -1.98 -27.06
CA LEU A 255 7.09 -1.62 -27.24
C LEU A 255 7.77 -2.49 -28.30
N GLU A 256 7.47 -3.78 -28.35
CA GLU A 256 8.01 -4.67 -29.38
C GLU A 256 7.42 -4.37 -30.77
N ASP A 257 6.12 -4.06 -30.88
CA ASP A 257 5.50 -3.60 -32.14
C ASP A 257 6.12 -2.29 -32.66
N LEU A 258 6.37 -1.32 -31.78
CA LEU A 258 7.08 -0.09 -32.13
C LEU A 258 8.51 -0.36 -32.58
N ARG A 259 9.22 -1.29 -31.92
CA ARG A 259 10.57 -1.69 -32.34
C ARG A 259 10.56 -2.29 -33.73
N GLU A 260 9.62 -3.19 -34.01
CA GLU A 260 9.49 -3.79 -35.34
C GLU A 260 9.16 -2.74 -36.40
N THR A 261 8.21 -1.84 -36.12
CA THR A 261 7.85 -0.73 -37.01
C THR A 261 9.05 0.17 -37.33
N VAL A 262 9.86 0.51 -36.32
CA VAL A 262 11.09 1.29 -36.51
C VAL A 262 12.06 0.53 -37.41
N VAL A 263 12.30 -0.76 -37.15
CA VAL A 263 13.22 -1.59 -37.94
C VAL A 263 12.75 -1.70 -39.40
N GLN A 264 11.46 -1.87 -39.65
CA GLN A 264 10.89 -1.93 -41.01
C GLN A 264 11.01 -0.59 -41.76
N LYS A 265 10.92 0.55 -41.06
CA LYS A 265 11.02 1.89 -41.65
C LYS A 265 12.44 2.43 -41.75
N CYS A 266 13.42 1.78 -41.12
CA CYS A 266 14.83 2.16 -41.26
C CYS A 266 15.32 1.93 -42.70
N ARG A 267 15.96 2.95 -43.29
CA ARG A 267 16.66 2.76 -44.58
C ARG A 267 17.78 1.74 -44.42
N LYS A 268 18.07 1.00 -45.49
CA LYS A 268 19.25 0.13 -45.52
C LYS A 268 20.53 0.95 -45.43
N MET A 269 21.51 0.46 -44.69
CA MET A 269 22.82 1.11 -44.64
C MET A 269 23.57 0.88 -45.95
N SER A 270 24.14 1.95 -46.52
CA SER A 270 24.91 1.83 -47.76
C SER A 270 26.23 1.10 -47.53
N ILE A 271 26.83 0.57 -48.61
CA ILE A 271 28.14 -0.11 -48.55
C ILE A 271 29.21 0.82 -47.93
N GLU A 272 29.18 2.10 -48.29
CA GLU A 272 30.11 3.09 -47.77
C GLU A 272 29.92 3.34 -46.26
N GLU A 273 28.67 3.38 -45.80
CA GLU A 273 28.38 3.54 -44.37
C GLU A 273 28.77 2.30 -43.56
N LYS A 274 28.60 1.09 -44.11
CA LYS A 274 29.06 -0.16 -43.49
C LYS A 274 30.58 -0.20 -43.39
N ARG A 275 31.30 0.22 -44.44
CA ARG A 275 32.76 0.32 -44.44
C ARG A 275 33.25 1.30 -43.38
N ASN A 276 32.64 2.49 -43.32
CA ASN A 276 32.99 3.51 -42.33
C ASN A 276 32.68 3.06 -40.89
N LEU A 277 31.59 2.32 -40.69
CA LEU A 277 31.27 1.72 -39.40
C LEU A 277 32.35 0.72 -38.97
N GLY A 278 32.76 -0.19 -39.86
CA GLY A 278 33.82 -1.16 -39.58
C GLY A 278 35.14 -0.50 -39.18
N ILE A 279 35.53 0.57 -39.89
CA ILE A 279 36.73 1.36 -39.54
C ILE A 279 36.56 2.01 -38.16
N ALA A 280 35.44 2.68 -37.92
CA ALA A 280 35.17 3.37 -36.67
C ALA A 280 35.13 2.43 -35.45
N MET A 281 34.75 1.15 -35.63
CA MET A 281 34.82 0.14 -34.58
C MET A 281 36.25 -0.21 -34.15
N THR A 282 37.25 -0.09 -35.04
CA THR A 282 38.66 -0.36 -34.68
C THR A 282 39.26 0.74 -33.79
N HIS A 283 38.62 1.90 -33.74
CA HIS A 283 39.03 3.04 -32.93
C HIS A 283 38.33 3.10 -31.55
N LEU A 284 37.49 2.11 -31.22
CA LEU A 284 36.83 2.04 -29.92
C LEU A 284 37.78 1.60 -28.81
N CYS A 285 37.53 2.07 -27.59
CA CYS A 285 38.18 1.53 -26.40
C CYS A 285 37.71 0.08 -26.13
N PRO A 286 38.48 -0.72 -25.36
CA PRO A 286 38.13 -2.11 -25.05
C PRO A 286 36.72 -2.27 -24.44
N GLU A 287 36.31 -1.34 -23.58
CA GLU A 287 35.00 -1.36 -22.93
C GLU A 287 33.84 -1.12 -23.91
N ASP A 288 33.99 -0.17 -24.84
CA ASP A 288 32.95 0.16 -25.82
C ASP A 288 32.93 -0.84 -26.98
N LEU A 289 34.08 -1.40 -27.33
CA LEU A 289 34.18 -2.52 -28.26
C LEU A 289 33.45 -3.75 -27.71
N SER A 290 33.63 -4.08 -26.43
CA SER A 290 32.89 -5.16 -25.77
C SER A 290 31.38 -4.93 -25.82
N LYS A 291 30.91 -3.69 -25.58
CA LYS A 291 29.48 -3.34 -25.71
C LYS A 291 28.98 -3.50 -27.16
N ALA A 292 29.79 -3.15 -28.15
CA ALA A 292 29.47 -3.30 -29.56
C ALA A 292 29.34 -4.79 -29.94
N LEU A 293 30.29 -5.63 -29.52
CA LEU A 293 30.24 -7.08 -29.74
C LEU A 293 29.05 -7.73 -29.01
N ASP A 294 28.68 -7.25 -27.82
CA ASP A 294 27.46 -7.66 -27.10
C ASP A 294 26.16 -7.30 -27.86
N ILE A 295 26.17 -6.28 -28.74
CA ILE A 295 25.01 -5.97 -29.60
C ILE A 295 24.86 -7.03 -30.71
N VAL A 296 25.98 -7.44 -31.31
CA VAL A 296 26.01 -8.47 -32.35
C VAL A 296 25.59 -9.83 -31.81
N ALA A 297 26.16 -10.25 -30.68
CA ALA A 297 25.84 -11.53 -30.03
C ALA A 297 24.35 -11.67 -29.69
N ARG A 298 23.65 -10.56 -29.42
CA ARG A 298 22.22 -10.57 -29.10
C ARG A 298 21.30 -10.97 -30.25
N HIS A 299 21.71 -10.76 -31.50
CA HIS A 299 20.93 -11.14 -32.70
C HIS A 299 21.60 -12.26 -33.51
N ASN A 300 22.78 -12.72 -33.10
CA ASN A 300 23.49 -13.86 -33.67
C ASN A 300 23.91 -14.83 -32.54
N PRO A 301 23.07 -15.83 -32.20
CA PRO A 301 23.34 -16.78 -31.11
C PRO A 301 24.61 -17.62 -31.29
N GLY A 302 25.16 -17.70 -32.51
CA GLY A 302 26.40 -18.42 -32.81
C GLY A 302 27.67 -17.57 -32.68
N PHE A 303 27.55 -16.28 -32.38
CA PHE A 303 28.67 -15.35 -32.29
C PHE A 303 29.24 -15.30 -30.87
N ASN A 304 30.51 -15.67 -30.70
CA ASN A 304 31.18 -15.63 -29.41
C ASN A 304 31.91 -14.29 -29.21
N SER A 305 31.23 -13.33 -28.56
CA SER A 305 31.77 -11.99 -28.28
C SER A 305 32.91 -11.96 -27.26
N THR A 306 33.23 -13.08 -26.60
CA THR A 306 34.23 -13.17 -25.52
C THR A 306 35.54 -13.85 -25.93
N ALA A 307 35.65 -14.28 -27.18
CA ALA A 307 36.89 -14.88 -27.69
C ALA A 307 38.01 -13.84 -27.81
N LEU A 308 39.27 -14.29 -27.72
CA LEU A 308 40.46 -13.46 -27.86
C LEU A 308 40.60 -12.83 -29.27
N GLU A 309 40.03 -13.50 -30.26
CA GLU A 309 39.96 -13.07 -31.65
C GLU A 309 38.54 -13.34 -32.14
N VAL A 310 37.90 -12.32 -32.73
CA VAL A 310 36.49 -12.37 -33.14
C VAL A 310 36.38 -11.81 -34.55
N ASP A 311 36.01 -12.66 -35.50
CA ASP A 311 35.71 -12.24 -36.87
C ASP A 311 34.27 -11.71 -36.95
N LEU A 312 34.15 -10.41 -37.23
CA LEU A 312 32.86 -9.75 -37.44
C LEU A 312 32.71 -9.36 -38.90
N ASP A 313 31.83 -10.09 -39.60
CA ASP A 313 31.38 -9.69 -40.93
C ASP A 313 30.24 -8.67 -40.82
N ILE A 314 30.54 -7.42 -41.16
CA ILE A 314 29.59 -6.30 -41.13
C ILE A 314 28.50 -6.45 -42.20
N ASP A 315 28.77 -7.11 -43.33
CA ASP A 315 27.83 -7.19 -44.44
C ASP A 315 26.70 -8.19 -44.22
N SER A 316 26.94 -9.23 -43.41
CA SER A 316 25.94 -10.24 -43.03
C SER A 316 25.06 -9.88 -41.82
N GLN A 317 25.31 -8.73 -41.16
CA GLN A 317 24.50 -8.31 -40.01
C GLN A 317 23.13 -7.74 -40.41
N SER A 318 22.12 -7.91 -39.54
CA SER A 318 20.80 -7.32 -39.76
C SER A 318 20.85 -5.79 -39.72
N GLU A 319 19.99 -5.12 -40.49
CA GLU A 319 19.91 -3.64 -40.53
C GLU A 319 19.71 -3.04 -39.12
N SER A 320 18.92 -3.69 -38.26
CA SER A 320 18.72 -3.27 -36.87
C SER A 320 20.00 -3.31 -36.02
N THR A 321 20.83 -4.35 -36.20
CA THR A 321 22.11 -4.51 -35.51
C THR A 321 23.11 -3.48 -36.01
N LEU A 322 23.16 -3.30 -37.32
CA LEU A 322 23.97 -2.35 -38.04
C LEU A 322 23.73 -0.89 -37.62
N TRP A 323 22.47 -0.46 -37.55
CA TRP A 323 22.14 0.88 -37.07
C TRP A 323 22.43 1.07 -35.58
N ARG A 324 22.19 0.04 -34.74
CA ARG A 324 22.55 0.08 -33.31
C ARG A 324 24.06 0.22 -33.10
N LEU A 325 24.86 -0.52 -33.86
CA LEU A 325 26.32 -0.41 -33.84
C LEU A 325 26.75 1.00 -34.25
N LYS A 326 26.19 1.54 -35.34
CA LYS A 326 26.51 2.90 -35.81
C LYS A 326 26.25 3.97 -34.75
N TYR A 327 25.11 3.93 -34.08
CA TYR A 327 24.80 4.89 -33.03
C TYR A 327 25.66 4.70 -31.79
N LEU A 328 25.96 3.47 -31.38
CA LEU A 328 26.86 3.20 -30.25
C LEU A 328 28.27 3.73 -30.55
N VAL A 329 28.82 3.40 -31.72
CA VAL A 329 30.16 3.83 -32.15
C VAL A 329 30.23 5.35 -32.23
N LYS A 330 29.19 5.99 -32.78
CA LYS A 330 29.09 7.45 -32.83
C LYS A 330 29.07 8.07 -31.43
N ASP A 331 28.31 7.52 -30.49
CA ASP A 331 28.22 8.04 -29.11
C ASP A 331 29.55 7.86 -28.35
N ALA A 332 30.18 6.68 -28.48
CA ALA A 332 31.47 6.39 -27.86
C ALA A 332 32.60 7.30 -28.36
N LEU A 333 32.65 7.56 -29.67
CA LEU A 333 33.64 8.47 -30.26
C LEU A 333 33.35 9.93 -29.89
N LEU A 334 32.08 10.34 -29.76
CA LEU A 334 31.71 11.69 -29.31
C LEU A 334 31.98 11.92 -27.80
N GLU A 335 31.81 10.91 -26.95
CA GLU A 335 32.15 11.00 -25.53
C GLU A 335 33.68 10.98 -25.30
N GLY A 336 34.44 10.27 -26.16
CA GLY A 336 35.91 10.33 -26.19
C GLY A 336 36.43 11.75 -26.45
N HIS A 337 35.90 12.43 -27.46
CA HIS A 337 36.30 13.81 -27.79
C HIS A 337 35.96 14.85 -26.72
N LYS A 338 34.88 14.65 -25.94
CA LYS A 338 34.54 15.54 -24.81
C LYS A 338 35.47 15.39 -23.60
N ASN A 339 36.03 14.19 -23.41
CA ASN A 339 36.99 13.94 -22.33
C ASN A 339 38.39 14.48 -22.66
N ASP A 340 38.71 14.65 -23.94
CA ASP A 340 39.95 15.30 -24.39
C ASP A 340 39.88 16.84 -24.24
N GLU A 341 38.75 17.48 -24.54
CA GLU A 341 38.58 18.94 -24.34
C GLU A 341 38.48 19.35 -22.85
N ALA A 342 38.02 18.48 -21.97
CA ALA A 342 37.90 18.78 -20.53
C ALA A 342 39.25 18.80 -19.78
N ASN A 343 40.32 18.26 -20.39
CA ASN A 343 41.64 18.21 -19.76
C ASN A 343 42.51 19.47 -20.02
N ASP A 344 42.11 20.37 -20.92
CA ASP A 344 42.87 21.58 -21.25
C ASP A 344 42.24 22.90 -20.75
N ALA A 345 41.03 22.85 -20.16
CA ALA A 345 40.35 24.02 -19.59
C ALA A 345 40.35 24.01 -18.05
N LYS A 346 41.54 24.13 -17.44
CA LYS A 346 41.70 24.28 -15.99
C LYS A 346 42.26 25.65 -15.63
N CYS A 347 41.51 26.73 -15.86
CA CYS A 347 41.71 28.04 -15.22
C CYS A 347 40.59 29.04 -15.54
N HIS A 348 39.51 29.08 -14.75
CA HIS A 348 38.89 30.29 -14.16
C HIS A 348 37.51 29.98 -13.57
N VAL A 349 37.32 30.39 -12.31
CA VAL A 349 36.03 30.38 -11.60
C VAL A 349 35.38 31.75 -11.77
N GLY A 350 34.13 31.79 -12.19
CA GLY A 350 33.26 32.97 -12.12
C GLY A 350 31.85 32.69 -12.65
N PRO A 351 30.77 33.25 -12.06
CA PRO A 351 29.46 32.58 -11.95
C PRO A 351 28.36 33.19 -12.83
N THR A 352 27.48 32.37 -13.42
CA THR A 352 26.16 32.87 -13.91
C THR A 352 25.10 31.77 -14.08
N GLN A 353 24.10 31.81 -13.20
CA GLN A 353 22.61 31.74 -13.34
C GLN A 353 21.91 30.70 -14.28
N PRO A 354 20.66 30.30 -13.96
CA PRO A 354 20.08 29.00 -14.28
C PRO A 354 19.19 29.00 -15.54
N ILE A 355 19.21 27.90 -16.31
CA ILE A 355 18.28 27.67 -17.43
C ILE A 355 17.67 26.25 -17.32
N ASN A 356 16.33 26.23 -17.21
CA ASN A 356 15.36 25.16 -17.50
C ASN A 356 15.68 23.73 -17.06
N THR A 357 15.33 23.43 -15.80
CA THR A 357 15.56 22.16 -15.10
C THR A 357 14.59 21.02 -15.45
N THR A 358 13.47 21.28 -16.13
CA THR A 358 12.42 20.26 -16.38
C THR A 358 12.67 19.39 -17.62
N ARG A 359 13.22 19.93 -18.71
CA ARG A 359 13.49 19.17 -19.95
C ARG A 359 14.69 18.22 -19.81
N THR A 360 15.64 18.57 -18.94
CA THR A 360 16.87 17.82 -18.64
C THR A 360 16.65 16.64 -17.70
N ILE A 361 15.64 16.68 -16.83
CA ILE A 361 15.29 15.55 -15.95
C ILE A 361 14.57 14.47 -16.75
N ALA A 362 13.65 14.85 -17.65
CA ALA A 362 12.98 13.92 -18.54
C ALA A 362 13.96 13.22 -19.50
N SER A 363 14.93 13.94 -20.07
CA SER A 363 15.96 13.34 -20.93
C SER A 363 16.94 12.44 -20.16
N LYS A 364 17.32 12.82 -18.93
CA LYS A 364 18.12 11.97 -18.03
C LYS A 364 17.39 10.70 -17.65
N ARG A 365 16.11 10.78 -17.26
CA ARG A 365 15.27 9.60 -16.97
C ARG A 365 15.06 8.71 -18.20
N LYS A 366 14.86 9.30 -19.39
CA LYS A 366 14.77 8.55 -20.66
C LYS A 366 16.07 7.80 -20.95
N LYS A 367 17.25 8.41 -20.71
CA LYS A 367 18.56 7.75 -20.81
C LYS A 367 18.74 6.66 -19.74
N GLU A 368 18.30 6.88 -18.51
CA GLU A 368 18.34 5.89 -17.41
C GLU A 368 17.44 4.67 -17.67
N ILE A 369 16.23 4.87 -18.20
CA ILE A 369 15.30 3.79 -18.56
C ILE A 369 15.83 2.98 -19.74
N CYS A 370 16.36 3.63 -20.79
CA CYS A 370 17.05 2.93 -21.88
C CYS A 370 18.23 2.09 -21.39
N ASN A 371 19.03 2.64 -20.47
CA ASN A 371 20.14 1.93 -19.83
C ASN A 371 19.68 0.78 -18.93
N ALA A 372 18.54 0.93 -18.24
CA ALA A 372 17.94 -0.11 -17.41
C ALA A 372 17.41 -1.27 -18.27
N LEU A 373 16.69 -0.99 -19.36
CA LEU A 373 16.21 -1.99 -20.32
C LEU A 373 17.36 -2.79 -20.95
N ALA A 374 18.49 -2.15 -21.23
CA ALA A 374 19.70 -2.84 -21.70
C ALA A 374 20.27 -3.82 -20.64
N ARG A 375 20.14 -3.50 -19.34
CA ARG A 375 20.56 -4.37 -18.23
C ARG A 375 19.57 -5.52 -17.98
N THR A 376 18.26 -5.31 -18.09
CA THR A 376 17.25 -6.37 -17.94
C THR A 376 17.28 -7.38 -19.09
N ALA A 377 17.57 -6.93 -20.32
CA ALA A 377 17.83 -7.83 -21.45
C ALA A 377 19.04 -8.75 -21.17
N LYS A 378 20.09 -8.24 -20.52
CA LYS A 378 21.27 -9.01 -20.11
C LYS A 378 20.94 -10.09 -19.06
N LYS A 379 20.01 -9.82 -18.14
CA LYS A 379 19.52 -10.81 -17.14
C LYS A 379 18.58 -11.87 -17.71
N ARG A 380 17.70 -11.53 -18.67
CA ARG A 380 16.81 -12.51 -19.33
C ARG A 380 17.62 -13.53 -20.15
N ASN A 381 18.69 -13.11 -20.80
CA ASN A 381 19.57 -13.99 -21.58
C ASN A 381 20.46 -14.91 -20.72
N GLN A 382 20.86 -14.50 -19.51
CA GLN A 382 21.57 -15.40 -18.58
C GLN A 382 20.68 -16.54 -18.05
N LYS A 383 19.36 -16.34 -17.97
CA LYS A 383 18.41 -17.33 -17.43
C LYS A 383 17.92 -18.37 -18.46
N LEU A 384 18.22 -18.14 -19.74
CA LEU A 384 17.95 -19.07 -20.86
C LEU A 384 19.17 -19.93 -21.23
N SER A 385 20.34 -19.63 -20.65
CA SER A 385 21.62 -20.33 -20.86
C SER A 385 22.07 -21.14 -19.64
N SER A 386 21.18 -21.32 -18.65
CA SER A 386 21.33 -22.21 -17.49
C SER A 386 20.08 -23.09 -17.41
#